data_AF-A0A5R2N7L2-F1
#
_entry.id   AF-A0A5R2N7L2-F1
#
_cell.length_a   1.000
_cell.length_b   1.000
_cell.length_c   1.000
_cell.angle_alpha   90.00
_cell.angle_beta   90.00
_cell.angle_gamma   90.00
#
_symmetry.space_group_name_H-M   'P 1'
#
loop_
_entity.id
_entity.type
_entity.pdbx_description
1 polymer ?
#
loop_
_entity_poly.entity_id
_entity_poly.type
_entity_poly.pdbx_seq_one_letter_code
_entity_poly.pdbx_strand_id
1 'polypeptide(L)'
;MAGQSRRHPMLRRSRAMWASRRVWQPRLVFWAGAISIGLISVLFAVLADKAQALFHAVIGNDGGWRFYLPLAITPLGFVLCAWLAHAFFPGSQGSGIPQAIAARHLRDDDDRSHILSLRLVAGKIALTLVGLFCGASIGREGPTVQVGASLMLQAARWGGMAQARGLILAGSAAGIAAAFNTPLAGIVFAIEEMGRTYEARTNGLVLTAVILAGLASLGVLGNYTYFG
;
A
#
# COMPACT_ATOMS: atom_id res chain seq x y z
N MET A 1 6.24 66.96 -7.38
CA MET A 1 4.93 66.28 -7.48
C MET A 1 5.14 64.84 -7.95
N ALA A 2 4.61 63.89 -7.18
CA ALA A 2 4.30 62.48 -7.46
C ALA A 2 5.36 61.55 -8.10
N GLY A 3 6.00 60.74 -7.25
CA GLY A 3 6.72 59.52 -7.65
C GLY A 3 5.75 58.40 -8.03
N GLN A 4 5.87 57.88 -9.25
CA GLN A 4 5.11 56.73 -9.73
C GLN A 4 5.69 55.43 -9.17
N SER A 5 4.99 54.86 -8.19
CA SER A 5 5.18 53.49 -7.71
C SER A 5 4.93 52.48 -8.83
N ARG A 6 5.99 51.88 -9.37
CA ARG A 6 5.92 50.68 -10.23
C ARG A 6 5.45 49.50 -9.38
N ARG A 7 4.14 49.29 -9.29
CA ARG A 7 3.54 48.10 -8.64
C ARG A 7 3.87 46.85 -9.47
N HIS A 8 4.72 45.98 -8.95
CA HIS A 8 5.10 44.69 -9.55
C HIS A 8 3.87 43.78 -9.79
N PRO A 9 3.48 43.48 -11.04
CA PRO A 9 2.36 42.58 -11.34
C PRO A 9 2.66 41.10 -11.07
N MET A 10 3.93 40.75 -10.81
CA MET A 10 4.38 39.37 -10.58
C MET A 10 3.86 38.76 -9.27
N LEU A 11 3.58 39.58 -8.25
CA LEU A 11 3.12 39.10 -6.93
C LEU A 11 1.62 38.70 -6.89
N ARG A 12 0.79 39.18 -7.84
CA ARG A 12 -0.62 38.76 -7.92
C ARG A 12 -0.79 37.39 -8.60
N ARG A 13 0.08 37.05 -9.56
CA ARG A 13 0.05 35.73 -10.23
C ARG A 13 0.47 34.59 -9.31
N SER A 14 1.42 34.82 -8.41
CA SER A 14 1.85 33.82 -7.42
C SER A 14 0.74 33.47 -6.41
N ARG A 15 -0.02 34.44 -5.90
CA ARG A 15 -1.18 34.17 -5.04
C ARG A 15 -2.33 33.46 -5.76
N ALA A 16 -2.59 33.80 -7.03
CA ALA A 16 -3.65 33.14 -7.82
C ALA A 16 -3.30 31.68 -8.20
N MET A 17 -2.01 31.39 -8.44
CA MET A 17 -1.54 30.01 -8.63
C MET A 17 -1.62 29.18 -7.34
N TRP A 18 -1.36 29.80 -6.19
CA TRP A 18 -1.47 29.15 -4.88
C TRP A 18 -2.91 28.85 -4.46
N ALA A 19 -3.92 29.52 -5.03
CA ALA A 19 -5.33 29.26 -4.73
C ALA A 19 -6.04 28.40 -5.80
N SER A 20 -5.33 28.00 -6.86
CA SER A 20 -5.94 27.25 -7.95
C SER A 20 -6.26 25.81 -7.52
N ARG A 21 -7.55 25.48 -7.51
CA ARG A 21 -8.08 24.14 -7.22
C ARG A 21 -7.41 23.04 -8.06
N ARG A 22 -6.99 23.35 -9.30
CA ARG A 22 -6.28 22.43 -10.20
C ARG A 22 -4.88 22.04 -9.70
N VAL A 23 -4.22 22.88 -8.90
CA VAL A 23 -2.88 22.60 -8.36
C VAL A 23 -2.97 21.83 -7.05
N TRP A 24 -3.95 22.15 -6.20
CA TRP A 24 -4.11 21.51 -4.88
C TRP A 24 -4.84 20.18 -4.92
N GLN A 25 -5.79 19.98 -5.84
CA GLN A 25 -6.55 18.74 -5.90
C GLN A 25 -5.65 17.49 -6.06
N PRO A 26 -4.70 17.42 -7.01
CA PRO A 26 -3.83 16.25 -7.14
C PRO A 26 -2.97 16.00 -5.90
N ARG A 27 -2.50 17.08 -5.25
CA ARG A 27 -1.66 17.01 -4.04
C ARG A 27 -2.44 16.48 -2.83
N LEU A 28 -3.64 17.00 -2.61
CA LEU A 28 -4.51 16.55 -1.53
C LEU A 28 -4.93 15.09 -1.71
N VAL A 29 -5.26 14.69 -2.95
CA VAL A 29 -5.59 13.31 -3.27
C VAL A 29 -4.38 12.39 -3.07
N PHE A 30 -3.19 12.82 -3.48
CA PHE A 30 -1.95 12.09 -3.24
C PHE A 30 -1.66 11.91 -1.73
N TRP A 31 -1.76 12.97 -0.93
CA TRP A 31 -1.55 12.89 0.51
C TRP A 31 -2.59 12.02 1.20
N ALA A 32 -3.86 12.16 0.83
CA ALA A 32 -4.93 11.29 1.32
C ALA A 32 -4.67 9.82 0.96
N GLY A 33 -4.20 9.55 -0.26
CA GLY A 33 -3.78 8.22 -0.69
C GLY A 33 -2.65 7.66 0.18
N ALA A 34 -1.59 8.44 0.42
CA ALA A 34 -0.47 8.01 1.26
C ALA A 34 -0.88 7.74 2.72
N ILE A 35 -1.69 8.60 3.31
CA ILE A 35 -2.23 8.41 4.67
C ILE A 35 -3.10 7.14 4.71
N SER A 36 -3.94 6.94 3.70
CA SER A 36 -4.79 5.75 3.60
C SER A 36 -3.97 4.46 3.54
N ILE A 37 -2.83 4.46 2.86
CA ILE A 37 -1.90 3.31 2.86
C ILE A 37 -1.43 3.02 4.29
N GLY A 38 -1.00 4.03 5.04
CA GLY A 38 -0.58 3.87 6.43
C GLY A 38 -1.69 3.27 7.31
N LEU A 39 -2.89 3.85 7.25
CA LEU A 39 -4.04 3.38 8.05
C LEU A 39 -4.47 1.95 7.69
N ILE A 40 -4.52 1.63 6.39
CA ILE A 40 -4.89 0.29 5.92
C ILE A 40 -3.81 -0.72 6.29
N SER A 41 -2.52 -0.38 6.19
CA SER A 41 -1.43 -1.26 6.61
C SER A 41 -1.47 -1.54 8.11
N VAL A 42 -1.78 -0.54 8.94
CA VAL A 42 -1.99 -0.72 10.39
C VAL A 42 -3.17 -1.64 10.67
N LEU A 43 -4.32 -1.37 10.04
CA LEU A 43 -5.50 -2.22 10.20
C LEU A 43 -5.19 -3.66 9.79
N PHE A 44 -4.49 -3.84 8.67
CA PHE A 44 -4.09 -5.15 8.19
C PHE A 44 -3.12 -5.85 9.15
N ALA A 45 -2.17 -5.13 9.74
CA ALA A 45 -1.27 -5.67 10.77
C ALA A 45 -2.05 -6.20 11.97
N VAL A 46 -2.93 -5.37 12.55
CA VAL A 46 -3.74 -5.74 13.71
C VAL A 46 -4.65 -6.93 13.41
N LEU A 47 -5.23 -6.98 12.21
CA LEU A 47 -6.09 -8.10 11.81
C LEU A 47 -5.28 -9.37 11.56
N ALA A 48 -4.08 -9.27 11.00
CA ALA A 48 -3.18 -10.40 10.76
C ALA A 48 -2.74 -11.04 12.09
N ASP A 49 -2.31 -10.22 13.05
CA ASP A 49 -1.93 -10.69 14.39
C ASP A 49 -3.11 -11.37 15.10
N LYS A 50 -4.32 -10.79 14.99
CA LYS A 50 -5.55 -11.40 15.51
C LYS A 50 -5.91 -12.71 14.82
N ALA A 51 -5.75 -12.81 13.50
CA ALA A 51 -6.03 -14.03 12.75
C ALA A 51 -5.10 -15.17 13.20
N GLN A 52 -3.81 -14.88 13.36
CA GLN A 52 -2.83 -15.85 13.83
C GLN A 52 -3.05 -16.23 15.29
N ALA A 53 -3.37 -15.26 16.16
CA ALA A 53 -3.73 -15.54 17.55
C ALA A 53 -4.99 -16.43 17.64
N LEU A 54 -5.98 -16.20 16.78
CA LEU A 54 -7.19 -17.01 16.72
C LEU A 54 -6.90 -18.44 16.24
N PHE A 55 -6.00 -18.61 15.26
CA PHE A 55 -5.54 -19.95 14.85
C PHE A 55 -4.93 -20.71 16.02
N HIS A 56 -4.00 -20.10 16.76
CA HIS A 56 -3.40 -20.71 17.95
C HIS A 56 -4.44 -21.00 19.04
N ALA A 57 -5.39 -20.08 19.25
CA ALA A 57 -6.48 -20.28 20.19
C ALA A 57 -7.39 -21.46 19.79
N VAL A 58 -7.60 -21.71 18.50
CA VAL A 58 -8.38 -22.85 17.98
C VAL A 58 -7.66 -24.18 18.19
N ILE A 59 -6.36 -24.24 17.94
CA ILE A 59 -5.56 -25.47 18.09
C ILE A 59 -5.34 -25.82 19.56
N GLY A 60 -5.23 -24.82 20.44
CA GLY A 60 -4.91 -25.03 21.85
C GLY A 60 -3.48 -25.56 22.06
N ASN A 61 -2.92 -25.30 23.24
CA ASN A 61 -1.55 -25.72 23.59
C ASN A 61 -1.52 -26.98 24.47
N ASP A 62 -2.67 -27.57 24.75
CA ASP A 62 -2.83 -28.56 25.83
C ASP A 62 -2.57 -30.01 25.37
N GLY A 63 -2.12 -30.23 24.13
CA GLY A 63 -1.83 -31.56 23.58
C GLY A 63 -3.04 -32.49 23.40
N GLY A 64 -4.27 -31.96 23.53
CA GLY A 64 -5.51 -32.72 23.32
C GLY A 64 -5.87 -32.93 21.86
N TRP A 65 -7.10 -33.43 21.59
CA TRP A 65 -7.59 -33.73 20.23
C TRP A 65 -7.49 -32.54 19.25
N ARG A 66 -7.52 -31.31 19.78
CA ARG A 66 -7.40 -30.05 19.03
C ARG A 66 -6.05 -29.90 18.32
N PHE A 67 -5.01 -30.59 18.80
CA PHE A 67 -3.70 -30.68 18.14
C PHE A 67 -3.79 -31.25 16.71
N TYR A 68 -4.77 -32.12 16.44
CA TYR A 68 -4.96 -32.73 15.13
C TYR A 68 -5.83 -31.90 14.17
N LEU A 69 -6.49 -30.83 14.66
CA LEU A 69 -7.33 -29.96 13.82
C LEU A 69 -6.61 -29.36 12.59
N PRO A 70 -5.34 -28.93 12.68
CA PRO A 70 -4.60 -28.41 11.52
C PRO A 70 -4.54 -29.38 10.33
N LEU A 71 -4.60 -30.69 10.58
CA LEU A 71 -4.61 -31.70 9.51
C LEU A 71 -5.81 -31.56 8.57
N ALA A 72 -6.92 -30.98 9.05
CA ALA A 72 -8.10 -30.69 8.24
C ALA A 72 -8.21 -29.20 7.90
N ILE A 73 -8.06 -28.31 8.90
CA ILE A 73 -8.29 -26.87 8.74
C ILE A 73 -7.33 -26.25 7.72
N THR A 74 -6.04 -26.58 7.80
CA THR A 74 -5.02 -25.97 6.95
C THR A 74 -5.20 -26.33 5.46
N PRO A 75 -5.29 -27.62 5.06
CA PRO A 75 -5.47 -27.95 3.64
C PRO A 75 -6.81 -27.43 3.09
N LEU A 76 -7.91 -27.56 3.84
CA LEU A 76 -9.22 -27.03 3.39
C LEU A 76 -9.19 -25.51 3.25
N GLY A 77 -8.57 -24.82 4.20
CA GLY A 77 -8.35 -23.38 4.16
C GLY A 77 -7.53 -22.95 2.95
N PHE A 78 -6.46 -23.68 2.62
CA PHE A 78 -5.61 -23.35 1.47
C PHE A 78 -6.32 -23.61 0.14
N VAL A 79 -7.08 -24.70 0.03
CA VAL A 79 -7.92 -24.97 -1.14
C VAL A 79 -8.96 -23.86 -1.30
N LEU A 80 -9.61 -23.45 -0.22
CA LEU A 80 -10.56 -22.33 -0.24
C LEU A 80 -9.88 -21.02 -0.67
N CYS A 81 -8.73 -20.67 -0.10
CA CYS A 81 -7.98 -19.48 -0.49
C CYS A 81 -7.56 -19.51 -1.95
N ALA A 82 -7.05 -20.64 -2.45
CA ALA A 82 -6.67 -20.81 -3.84
C ALA A 82 -7.88 -20.65 -4.77
N TRP A 83 -9.00 -21.33 -4.45
CA TRP A 83 -10.23 -21.22 -5.22
C TRP A 83 -10.76 -19.78 -5.24
N LEU A 84 -10.83 -19.11 -4.08
CA LEU A 84 -11.28 -17.72 -3.99
C LEU A 84 -10.38 -16.76 -4.77
N ALA A 85 -9.06 -16.94 -4.68
CA ALA A 85 -8.09 -16.14 -5.42
C ALA A 85 -8.28 -16.28 -6.94
N HIS A 86 -8.46 -17.51 -7.43
CA HIS A 86 -8.65 -17.76 -8.86
C HIS A 86 -10.03 -17.33 -9.38
N ALA A 87 -11.09 -17.58 -8.62
CA ALA A 87 -12.46 -17.34 -9.07
C ALA A 87 -12.89 -15.87 -8.91
N PHE A 88 -12.48 -15.20 -7.82
CA PHE A 88 -13.00 -13.86 -7.49
C PHE A 88 -11.94 -12.76 -7.52
N PHE A 89 -10.66 -13.08 -7.34
CA PHE A 89 -9.59 -12.09 -7.22
C PHE A 89 -8.38 -12.41 -8.11
N PRO A 90 -8.57 -12.64 -9.43
CA PRO A 90 -7.46 -12.95 -10.31
C PRO A 90 -6.43 -11.81 -10.28
N GLY A 91 -5.16 -12.14 -10.01
CA GLY A 91 -4.10 -11.17 -9.76
C GLY A 91 -3.76 -10.92 -8.29
N SER A 92 -4.54 -11.45 -7.32
CA SER A 92 -4.19 -11.40 -5.89
C SER A 92 -3.25 -12.53 -5.45
N GLN A 93 -2.83 -13.43 -6.35
CA GLN A 93 -1.98 -14.56 -5.99
C GLN A 93 -0.56 -14.13 -5.54
N GLY A 94 0.11 -14.99 -4.78
CA GLY A 94 1.49 -14.78 -4.34
C GLY A 94 1.68 -13.54 -3.47
N SER A 95 2.90 -12.99 -3.44
CA SER A 95 3.22 -11.84 -2.58
C SER A 95 2.52 -10.56 -3.02
N GLY A 96 2.36 -10.30 -4.31
CA GLY A 96 1.85 -9.02 -4.82
C GLY A 96 2.96 -8.06 -5.32
N ILE A 97 4.22 -8.32 -4.95
CA ILE A 97 5.38 -7.56 -5.44
C ILE A 97 5.53 -7.72 -6.96
N PRO A 98 5.49 -8.93 -7.55
CA PRO A 98 5.58 -9.09 -9.00
C PRO A 98 4.49 -8.33 -9.76
N GLN A 99 3.29 -8.25 -9.21
CA GLN A 99 2.17 -7.51 -9.79
C GLN A 99 2.43 -6.00 -9.77
N ALA A 100 2.97 -5.47 -8.66
CA ALA A 100 3.36 -4.07 -8.59
C ALA A 100 4.52 -3.73 -9.56
N ILE A 101 5.50 -4.64 -9.72
CA ILE A 101 6.57 -4.52 -10.73
C ILE A 101 5.97 -4.53 -12.13
N ALA A 102 5.13 -5.51 -12.46
CA ALA A 102 4.52 -5.66 -13.77
C ALA A 102 3.69 -4.43 -14.14
N ALA A 103 2.86 -3.92 -13.21
CA ALA A 103 2.00 -2.75 -13.45
C ALA A 103 2.75 -1.49 -13.86
N ARG A 104 4.00 -1.32 -13.40
CA ARG A 104 4.84 -0.20 -13.84
C ARG A 104 5.33 -0.33 -15.28
N HIS A 105 5.50 -1.54 -15.78
CA HIS A 105 5.95 -1.79 -17.15
C HIS A 105 4.81 -1.72 -18.15
N LEU A 106 3.57 -1.95 -17.70
CA LEU A 106 2.36 -1.74 -18.50
C LEU A 106 2.20 -0.29 -18.93
N ARG A 107 1.71 -0.10 -20.16
CA ARG A 107 1.44 1.22 -20.74
C ARG A 107 -0.01 1.63 -20.57
N ASP A 108 -0.92 0.67 -20.74
CA ASP A 108 -2.36 0.88 -20.62
C ASP A 108 -2.81 0.92 -19.16
N ASP A 109 -3.77 1.79 -18.86
CA ASP A 109 -4.38 1.91 -17.54
C ASP A 109 -5.39 0.78 -17.28
N ASP A 110 -5.98 0.21 -18.32
CA ASP A 110 -6.91 -0.92 -18.20
C ASP A 110 -6.14 -2.18 -17.78
N ASP A 111 -5.00 -2.48 -18.44
CA ASP A 111 -4.13 -3.59 -18.06
C ASP A 111 -3.62 -3.47 -16.61
N ARG A 112 -3.29 -2.23 -16.17
CA ARG A 112 -2.93 -1.99 -14.77
C ARG A 112 -4.07 -2.31 -13.81
N SER A 113 -5.32 -2.01 -14.18
CA SER A 113 -6.49 -2.23 -13.34
C SER A 113 -6.75 -3.72 -13.07
N HIS A 114 -6.35 -4.60 -14.00
CA HIS A 114 -6.46 -6.04 -13.85
C HIS A 114 -5.58 -6.61 -12.74
N ILE A 115 -4.45 -5.95 -12.41
CA ILE A 115 -3.50 -6.42 -11.40
C ILE A 115 -3.37 -5.48 -10.19
N LEU A 116 -3.85 -4.24 -10.31
CA LEU A 116 -3.91 -3.23 -9.25
C LEU A 116 -5.30 -2.57 -9.24
N SER A 117 -6.13 -2.93 -8.26
CA SER A 117 -7.46 -2.34 -8.08
C SER A 117 -7.92 -2.39 -6.61
N LEU A 118 -8.91 -1.57 -6.25
CA LEU A 118 -9.52 -1.62 -4.91
C LEU A 118 -10.16 -2.98 -4.60
N ARG A 119 -10.67 -3.68 -5.62
CA ARG A 119 -11.18 -5.05 -5.47
C ARG A 119 -10.05 -6.00 -5.03
N LEU A 120 -8.87 -5.87 -5.66
CA LEU A 120 -7.70 -6.66 -5.28
C LEU A 120 -7.16 -6.26 -3.91
N VAL A 121 -7.28 -5.00 -3.48
CA VAL A 121 -6.94 -4.60 -2.09
C VAL A 121 -7.76 -5.42 -1.09
N ALA A 122 -9.09 -5.42 -1.24
CA ALA A 122 -9.98 -6.17 -0.35
C ALA A 122 -9.71 -7.67 -0.40
N GLY A 123 -9.59 -8.24 -1.61
CA GLY A 123 -9.28 -9.65 -1.81
C GLY A 123 -7.94 -10.07 -1.22
N LYS A 124 -6.88 -9.29 -1.44
CA LYS A 124 -5.53 -9.58 -0.94
C LYS A 124 -5.50 -9.60 0.59
N ILE A 125 -6.11 -8.60 1.24
CA ILE A 125 -6.20 -8.53 2.69
C ILE A 125 -7.01 -9.73 3.20
N ALA A 126 -8.23 -9.93 2.70
CA ALA A 126 -9.10 -11.02 3.17
C ALA A 126 -8.45 -12.40 3.01
N LEU A 127 -7.86 -12.70 1.85
CA LEU A 127 -7.22 -13.98 1.59
C LEU A 127 -5.97 -14.21 2.46
N THR A 128 -5.20 -13.16 2.73
CA THR A 128 -4.07 -13.26 3.66
C THR A 128 -4.55 -13.53 5.08
N LEU A 129 -5.61 -12.85 5.53
CA LEU A 129 -6.19 -13.07 6.86
C LEU A 129 -6.77 -14.48 7.02
N VAL A 130 -7.48 -14.99 6.00
CA VAL A 130 -7.98 -16.37 6.00
C VAL A 130 -6.81 -17.36 5.98
N GLY A 131 -5.79 -17.11 5.17
CA GLY A 131 -4.57 -17.93 5.15
C GLY A 131 -3.90 -18.02 6.52
N LEU A 132 -3.67 -16.87 7.17
CA LEU A 132 -3.10 -16.81 8.53
C LEU A 132 -3.98 -17.51 9.56
N PHE A 133 -5.29 -17.31 9.49
CA PHE A 133 -6.25 -18.01 10.35
C PHE A 133 -6.26 -19.53 10.12
N CYS A 134 -5.89 -20.01 8.93
CA CYS A 134 -5.74 -21.43 8.63
C CYS A 134 -4.32 -21.97 8.87
N GLY A 135 -3.40 -21.16 9.40
CA GLY A 135 -2.03 -21.58 9.72
C GLY A 135 -1.02 -21.44 8.58
N ALA A 136 -1.28 -20.56 7.61
CA ALA A 136 -0.31 -20.28 6.56
C ALA A 136 0.94 -19.60 7.13
N SER A 137 2.11 -20.13 6.78
CA SER A 137 3.40 -19.49 7.05
C SER A 137 3.67 -18.37 6.03
N ILE A 138 2.90 -17.30 6.12
CA ILE A 138 2.97 -16.13 5.21
C ILE A 138 3.04 -14.84 6.00
N GLY A 139 3.67 -13.82 5.42
CA GLY A 139 3.70 -12.46 5.97
C GLY A 139 2.73 -11.52 5.25
N ARG A 140 2.38 -10.41 5.91
CA ARG A 140 1.61 -9.29 5.32
C ARG A 140 2.45 -8.35 4.46
N GLU A 141 3.78 -8.48 4.52
CA GLU A 141 4.76 -7.59 3.89
C GLU A 141 4.55 -7.48 2.38
N GLY A 142 4.60 -8.61 1.66
CA GLY A 142 4.31 -8.65 0.22
C GLY A 142 2.92 -8.09 -0.12
N PRO A 143 1.84 -8.59 0.51
CA PRO A 143 0.49 -8.09 0.32
C PRO A 143 0.35 -6.57 0.46
N THR A 144 1.01 -5.96 1.45
CA THR A 144 0.96 -4.49 1.65
C THR A 144 1.59 -3.70 0.50
N VAL A 145 2.53 -4.27 -0.26
CA VAL A 145 3.09 -3.65 -1.46
C VAL A 145 2.03 -3.50 -2.54
N GLN A 146 1.33 -4.58 -2.86
CA GLN A 146 0.27 -4.56 -3.87
C GLN A 146 -0.91 -3.67 -3.44
N VAL A 147 -1.24 -3.70 -2.15
CA VAL A 147 -2.25 -2.80 -1.57
C VAL A 147 -1.84 -1.34 -1.74
N GLY A 148 -0.61 -0.99 -1.35
CA GLY A 148 -0.07 0.38 -1.49
C GLY A 148 -0.04 0.86 -2.93
N ALA A 149 0.45 0.03 -3.84
CA ALA A 149 0.45 0.29 -5.28
C ALA A 149 -0.97 0.54 -5.82
N SER A 150 -1.94 -0.29 -5.43
CA SER A 150 -3.33 -0.19 -5.88
C SER A 150 -4.02 1.08 -5.36
N LEU A 151 -3.81 1.41 -4.08
CA LEU A 151 -4.35 2.62 -3.47
C LEU A 151 -3.79 3.88 -4.11
N MET A 152 -2.48 3.92 -4.35
CA MET A 152 -1.84 5.09 -4.96
C MET A 152 -2.18 5.23 -6.44
N LEU A 153 -2.34 4.12 -7.17
CA LEU A 153 -2.86 4.14 -8.54
C LEU A 153 -4.30 4.66 -8.58
N GLN A 154 -5.14 4.26 -7.61
CA GLN A 154 -6.51 4.77 -7.51
C GLN A 154 -6.51 6.27 -7.17
N ALA A 155 -5.64 6.72 -6.27
CA ALA A 155 -5.45 8.13 -5.97
C ALA A 155 -5.00 8.91 -7.23
N ALA A 156 -4.12 8.33 -8.05
CA ALA A 156 -3.72 8.89 -9.34
C ALA A 156 -4.93 9.20 -10.24
N ARG A 157 -5.87 8.25 -10.33
CA ARG A 157 -7.08 8.39 -11.14
C ARG A 157 -8.00 9.49 -10.61
N TRP A 158 -8.26 9.52 -9.31
CA TRP A 158 -9.08 10.56 -8.70
C TRP A 158 -8.45 11.96 -8.78
N GLY A 159 -7.11 12.02 -8.75
CA GLY A 159 -6.34 13.26 -8.85
C GLY A 159 -5.99 13.71 -10.27
N GLY A 160 -6.31 12.92 -11.30
CA GLY A 160 -5.93 13.20 -12.69
C GLY A 160 -4.42 13.25 -12.93
N MET A 161 -3.66 12.39 -12.24
CA MET A 161 -2.19 12.40 -12.26
C MET A 161 -1.63 11.49 -13.36
N ALA A 162 -0.83 12.03 -14.28
CA ALA A 162 -0.27 11.28 -15.40
C ALA A 162 0.88 10.32 -15.02
N GLN A 163 1.48 10.49 -13.84
CA GLN A 163 2.74 9.83 -13.47
C GLN A 163 2.52 8.48 -12.74
N ALA A 164 1.66 7.63 -13.32
CA ALA A 164 1.21 6.37 -12.71
C ALA A 164 2.36 5.45 -12.29
N ARG A 165 3.45 5.35 -13.08
CA ARG A 165 4.64 4.54 -12.72
C ARG A 165 5.30 4.99 -11.43
N GLY A 166 5.49 6.30 -11.27
CA GLY A 166 6.08 6.89 -10.07
C GLY A 166 5.15 6.78 -8.86
N LEU A 167 3.83 6.86 -9.09
CA LEU A 167 2.81 6.69 -8.06
C LEU A 167 2.68 5.23 -7.59
N ILE A 168 2.72 4.26 -8.50
CA ILE A 168 2.78 2.84 -8.16
C ILE A 168 4.03 2.57 -7.32
N LEU A 169 5.19 3.08 -7.73
CA LEU A 169 6.44 2.97 -6.96
C LEU A 169 6.32 3.59 -5.56
N ALA A 170 5.80 4.82 -5.48
CA ALA A 170 5.62 5.51 -4.21
C ALA A 170 4.62 4.77 -3.29
N GLY A 171 3.54 4.25 -3.84
CA GLY A 171 2.56 3.44 -3.12
C GLY A 171 3.14 2.12 -2.60
N SER A 172 3.89 1.41 -3.44
CA SER A 172 4.62 0.19 -3.05
C SER A 172 5.59 0.44 -1.91
N ALA A 173 6.41 1.50 -2.02
CA ALA A 173 7.37 1.91 -1.00
C ALA A 173 6.69 2.29 0.33
N ALA A 174 5.60 3.05 0.24
CA ALA A 174 4.78 3.42 1.38
C ALA A 174 4.14 2.20 2.05
N GLY A 175 3.71 1.21 1.26
CA GLY A 175 3.18 -0.07 1.75
C GLY A 175 4.20 -0.81 2.62
N ILE A 176 5.43 -1.01 2.11
CA ILE A 176 6.55 -1.59 2.87
C ILE A 176 6.85 -0.79 4.13
N ALA A 177 7.02 0.53 3.99
CA ALA A 177 7.34 1.41 5.11
C ALA A 177 6.31 1.30 6.24
N ALA A 178 5.02 1.31 5.90
CA ALA A 178 3.94 1.17 6.87
C ALA A 178 3.84 -0.26 7.42
N ALA A 179 4.15 -1.28 6.63
CA ALA A 179 4.12 -2.66 7.10
C ALA A 179 5.13 -2.92 8.22
N PHE A 180 6.34 -2.39 8.10
CA PHE A 180 7.43 -2.58 9.06
C PHE A 180 7.58 -1.44 10.05
N ASN A 181 6.72 -0.42 10.00
CA ASN A 181 6.91 0.84 10.70
C ASN A 181 8.33 1.44 10.48
N THR A 182 8.91 1.20 9.30
CA THR A 182 10.32 1.48 9.00
C THR A 182 10.41 2.24 7.67
N PRO A 183 10.34 3.59 7.70
CA PRO A 183 10.39 4.42 6.50
C PRO A 183 11.63 4.18 5.62
N LEU A 184 12.80 3.97 6.25
CA LEU A 184 14.05 3.72 5.53
C LEU A 184 13.99 2.43 4.69
N ALA A 185 13.38 1.36 5.22
CA ALA A 185 13.22 0.10 4.49
C ALA A 185 12.36 0.29 3.24
N GLY A 186 11.29 1.08 3.31
CA GLY A 186 10.46 1.42 2.15
C GLY A 186 11.23 2.20 1.07
N ILE A 187 12.11 3.12 1.48
CA ILE A 187 12.95 3.90 0.54
C ILE A 187 13.98 2.99 -0.13
N VAL A 188 14.68 2.16 0.64
CA VAL A 188 15.68 1.22 0.10
C VAL A 188 15.01 0.21 -0.83
N PHE A 189 13.87 -0.35 -0.45
CA PHE A 189 13.07 -1.22 -1.32
C PHE A 189 12.68 -0.55 -2.64
N ALA A 190 12.31 0.74 -2.60
CA ALA A 190 11.99 1.49 -3.81
C ALA A 190 13.19 1.65 -4.75
N ILE A 191 14.41 1.73 -4.20
CA ILE A 191 15.66 1.85 -4.94
C ILE A 191 16.07 0.49 -5.50
N GLU A 192 16.16 -0.53 -4.66
CA GLU A 192 16.78 -1.82 -5.00
C GLU A 192 15.84 -2.73 -5.79
N GLU A 193 14.63 -2.97 -5.28
CA GLU A 193 13.73 -3.98 -5.83
C GLU A 193 12.84 -3.40 -6.93
N MET A 194 12.47 -2.14 -6.78
CA MET A 194 11.57 -1.49 -7.73
C MET A 194 12.33 -0.58 -8.72
N GLY A 195 13.46 0.02 -8.36
CA GLY A 195 14.04 1.17 -9.06
C GLY A 195 15.16 0.84 -10.05
N ARG A 196 14.85 0.43 -11.30
CA ARG A 196 15.89 0.30 -12.35
C ARG A 196 16.31 1.62 -13.02
N THR A 197 15.52 2.69 -12.90
CA THR A 197 15.83 4.01 -13.46
C THR A 197 15.32 5.08 -12.50
N TYR A 198 16.23 5.67 -11.73
CA TYR A 198 15.89 6.59 -10.64
C TYR A 198 15.82 8.02 -11.16
N GLU A 199 14.63 8.52 -11.47
CA GLU A 199 14.40 9.93 -11.83
C GLU A 199 14.22 10.81 -10.58
N ALA A 200 14.82 12.00 -10.56
CA ALA A 200 14.75 12.92 -9.42
C ALA A 200 13.32 13.29 -8.98
N ARG A 201 12.36 13.36 -9.92
CA ARG A 201 10.94 13.67 -9.60
C ARG A 201 10.26 12.50 -8.87
N THR A 202 10.64 11.27 -9.19
CA THR A 202 10.13 10.06 -8.54
C THR A 202 10.62 9.95 -7.10
N ASN A 203 11.83 10.45 -6.82
CA ASN A 203 12.37 10.52 -5.46
C ASN A 203 11.47 11.34 -4.51
N GLY A 204 11.01 12.51 -4.94
CA GLY A 204 10.14 13.37 -4.12
C GLY A 204 8.77 12.74 -3.81
N LEU A 205 8.17 12.03 -4.78
CA LEU A 205 6.91 11.30 -4.59
C LEU A 205 7.09 10.14 -3.60
N VAL A 206 8.13 9.33 -3.78
CA VAL A 206 8.42 8.18 -2.90
C VAL A 206 8.65 8.65 -1.46
N LEU A 207 9.53 9.64 -1.27
CA LEU A 207 9.82 10.19 0.07
C LEU A 207 8.56 10.73 0.74
N THR A 208 7.76 11.52 0.02
CA THR A 208 6.54 12.11 0.60
C THR A 208 5.51 11.03 0.95
N ALA A 209 5.31 10.04 0.08
CA ALA A 209 4.37 8.95 0.35
C ALA A 209 4.80 8.10 1.55
N VAL A 210 6.08 7.75 1.61
CA VAL A 210 6.67 6.96 2.72
C VAL A 210 6.56 7.71 4.04
N ILE A 211 6.89 9.01 4.07
CA ILE A 211 6.79 9.82 5.29
C ILE A 211 5.33 9.91 5.76
N LEU A 212 4.39 10.21 4.86
CA LEU A 212 2.97 10.34 5.23
C LEU A 212 2.37 9.01 5.70
N ALA A 213 2.67 7.91 5.02
CA ALA A 213 2.20 6.58 5.42
C ALA A 213 2.83 6.16 6.76
N GLY A 214 4.13 6.43 6.94
CA GLY A 214 4.85 6.16 8.19
C GLY A 214 4.29 6.98 9.36
N LEU A 215 4.06 8.29 9.17
CA LEU A 215 3.45 9.15 10.19
C LEU A 215 2.02 8.71 10.53
N ALA A 216 1.23 8.30 9.53
CA ALA A 216 -0.10 7.75 9.77
C ALA A 216 -0.05 6.45 10.59
N SER A 217 0.93 5.57 10.30
CA SER A 217 1.16 4.35 11.09
C SER A 217 1.57 4.65 12.53
N LEU A 218 2.59 5.51 12.70
CA LEU A 218 3.10 5.93 14.01
C LEU A 218 2.05 6.66 14.84
N GLY A 219 1.20 7.47 14.20
CA GLY A 219 0.11 8.18 14.88
C GLY A 219 -0.95 7.26 15.48
N VAL A 220 -1.13 6.05 14.92
CA VAL A 220 -2.12 5.07 15.41
C VAL A 220 -1.50 4.07 16.39
N LEU A 221 -0.34 3.51 16.07
CA LEU A 221 0.28 2.42 16.85
C LEU A 221 1.41 2.87 17.78
N GLY A 222 1.89 4.11 17.67
CA GLY A 222 3.05 4.62 18.42
C GLY A 222 4.39 4.09 17.89
N ASN A 223 5.45 4.24 18.69
CA ASN A 223 6.78 3.70 18.37
C ASN A 223 6.85 2.20 18.71
N TYR A 224 6.40 1.35 17.80
CA TYR A 224 6.58 -0.10 17.88
C TYR A 224 7.56 -0.57 16.80
N THR A 225 8.51 -1.42 17.16
CA THR A 225 9.39 -2.11 16.21
C THR A 225 8.76 -3.47 15.89
N TYR A 226 8.29 -3.63 14.66
CA TYR A 226 7.78 -4.92 14.16
C TYR A 226 8.92 -5.65 13.44
N PHE A 227 9.43 -6.70 14.06
CA PHE A 227 10.23 -7.72 13.39
C PHE A 227 9.27 -8.87 13.11
N GLY A 228 9.07 -9.21 11.83
CA GLY A 228 8.09 -10.20 11.38
C GLY A 228 8.20 -11.56 12.06
#